data_AF-A0A8T4T905-F1
#
_entry.id   AF-A0A8T4T905-F1
#
_cell.length_a   1.000
_cell.length_b   1.000
_cell.length_c   1.000
_cell.angle_alpha   90.00
_cell.angle_beta   90.00
_cell.angle_gamma   90.00
#
_symmetry.space_group_name_H-M   'P 1'
#
loop_
_entity.id
_entity.type
_entity.pdbx_description
1 polymer ?
#
loop_
_entity_poly.entity_id
_entity_poly.type
_entity_poly.pdbx_seq_one_letter_code
_entity_poly.pdbx_strand_id
1 'polypeptide(L)'
;MKKSVYTINFILNSIMSMIILFSTFVSESFSHAGALFNLISYFGSLLMAIVNLIFLIYYFFRRYELSSKIYAFIAFFAYLSILYLPYLTSIPIEGASFKAVGIIAQLHLLILIFGAIYFFNFSSKVRRILLIVLLSVIVFNISIPFINRIQKVDSCEEFVDASSRDQCYWEVNFMNGAYDPKICQKLTNESKERCFLMVGKERVDLSQCESISNQEIKDECILEVGIGLMRKGNSDIELCGKIQTQEFKEDCMRLLKQ
;
A
#
# COMPACT_ATOMS: atom_id res chain seq x y z
N MET A 1 27.46 -27.70 -28.37
CA MET A 1 27.67 -27.04 -27.05
C MET A 1 28.25 -25.63 -27.14
N LYS A 2 29.17 -25.28 -28.06
CA LYS A 2 29.77 -23.92 -28.13
C LYS A 2 28.78 -22.75 -28.36
N LYS A 3 27.64 -22.98 -29.04
CA LYS A 3 26.61 -21.94 -29.25
C LYS A 3 25.86 -21.52 -27.97
N SER A 4 25.82 -22.34 -26.90
CA SER A 4 25.09 -21.96 -25.69
C SER A 4 25.90 -21.08 -24.73
N VAL A 5 27.23 -21.10 -24.80
CA VAL A 5 28.10 -20.30 -23.93
C VAL A 5 28.04 -18.82 -24.31
N TYR A 6 28.01 -18.51 -25.61
CA TYR A 6 27.87 -17.12 -26.09
C TYR A 6 26.53 -16.49 -25.70
N THR A 7 25.43 -17.25 -25.74
CA THR A 7 24.12 -16.74 -25.34
C THR A 7 24.03 -16.48 -23.85
N ILE A 8 24.62 -17.34 -23.01
CA ILE A 8 24.65 -17.14 -21.55
C ILE A 8 25.50 -15.91 -21.17
N ASN A 9 26.66 -15.72 -21.81
CA ASN A 9 27.51 -14.56 -21.55
C ASN A 9 26.90 -13.25 -22.03
N PHE A 10 26.19 -13.25 -23.17
CA PHE A 10 25.48 -12.07 -23.64
C PHE A 10 24.42 -11.63 -22.62
N ILE A 11 23.68 -12.59 -22.08
CA ILE A 11 22.64 -12.32 -21.09
C ILE A 11 23.22 -11.86 -19.75
N LEU A 12 24.27 -12.51 -19.25
CA LEU A 12 24.94 -12.10 -18.01
C LEU A 12 25.48 -10.67 -18.12
N ASN A 13 26.02 -10.30 -19.29
CA ASN A 13 26.47 -8.94 -19.55
C ASN A 13 25.30 -7.94 -19.62
N SER A 14 24.16 -8.30 -20.23
CA SER A 14 22.97 -7.44 -20.23
C SER A 14 22.40 -7.22 -18.82
N ILE A 15 22.35 -8.27 -17.99
CA ILE A 15 21.93 -8.16 -16.59
C ILE A 15 22.89 -7.28 -15.81
N MET A 16 24.20 -7.44 -16.02
CA MET A 16 25.20 -6.68 -15.27
C MET A 16 25.26 -5.21 -15.67
N SER A 17 25.10 -4.90 -16.96
CA SER A 17 24.95 -3.51 -17.42
C SER A 17 23.68 -2.85 -16.87
N MET A 18 22.58 -3.60 -16.74
CA MET A 18 21.36 -3.08 -16.12
C MET A 18 21.52 -2.84 -14.61
N ILE A 19 22.21 -3.72 -13.89
CA ILE A 19 22.51 -3.52 -12.46
C ILE A 19 23.39 -2.28 -12.26
N ILE A 20 24.39 -2.07 -13.12
CA ILE A 20 25.26 -0.89 -13.07
C ILE A 20 24.46 0.39 -13.35
N LEU A 21 23.64 0.42 -14.41
CA LEU A 21 22.76 1.55 -14.74
C LEU A 21 21.77 1.88 -13.61
N PHE A 22 21.21 0.84 -12.98
CA PHE A 22 20.31 1.01 -11.83
C PHE A 22 21.05 1.59 -10.62
N SER A 23 22.28 1.11 -10.35
CA SER A 23 23.10 1.61 -9.23
C SER A 23 23.56 3.06 -9.40
N THR A 24 23.92 3.48 -10.62
CA THR A 24 24.35 4.86 -10.92
C THR A 24 23.18 5.84 -10.91
N PHE A 25 21.98 5.40 -11.27
CA PHE A 25 20.80 6.26 -11.27
C PHE A 25 20.25 6.51 -9.85
N VAL A 26 20.39 5.53 -8.95
CA VAL A 26 20.01 5.65 -7.54
C VAL A 26 20.90 6.65 -6.78
N SER A 27 22.14 6.90 -7.21
CA SER A 27 23.06 7.80 -6.49
C SER A 27 22.86 9.29 -6.75
N GLU A 28 22.17 9.72 -7.80
CA GLU A 28 22.11 11.15 -8.19
C GLU A 28 20.81 11.89 -7.80
N SER A 29 19.80 11.21 -7.24
CA SER A 29 18.45 11.78 -7.09
C SER A 29 18.01 11.94 -5.62
N PHE A 30 18.58 12.89 -4.88
CA PHE A 30 18.12 13.27 -3.54
C PHE A 30 17.73 14.74 -3.47
N SER A 31 16.45 15.04 -3.77
CA SER A 31 15.71 16.19 -3.19
C SER A 31 14.21 16.21 -3.56
N HIS A 32 13.76 15.45 -4.57
CA HIS A 32 12.32 15.25 -4.92
C HIS A 32 11.91 13.76 -4.96
N ALA A 33 12.48 12.96 -4.04
CA ALA A 33 12.73 11.53 -4.22
C ALA A 33 11.50 10.60 -4.18
N GLY A 34 10.37 10.98 -3.59
CA GLY A 34 9.25 10.05 -3.36
C GLY A 34 8.58 9.55 -4.64
N ALA A 35 8.17 10.47 -5.52
CA ALA A 35 7.46 10.12 -6.76
C ALA A 35 8.38 9.45 -7.78
N LEU A 36 9.63 9.91 -7.90
CA LEU A 36 10.62 9.35 -8.82
C LEU A 36 11.05 7.94 -8.38
N PHE A 37 11.26 7.70 -7.08
CA PHE A 37 11.60 6.38 -6.56
C PHE A 37 10.49 5.36 -6.81
N ASN A 38 9.24 5.75 -6.62
CA ASN A 38 8.09 4.89 -6.95
C ASN A 38 8.01 4.59 -8.45
N LEU A 39 8.29 5.58 -9.30
CA LEU A 39 8.33 5.40 -10.76
C LEU A 39 9.46 4.44 -11.17
N ILE A 40 10.68 4.63 -10.65
CA ILE A 40 11.83 3.77 -10.93
C ILE A 40 11.59 2.34 -10.44
N SER A 41 11.05 2.18 -9.23
CA SER A 41 10.71 0.88 -8.67
C SER A 41 9.66 0.15 -9.52
N TYR A 42 8.66 0.88 -10.00
CA TYR A 42 7.64 0.35 -10.91
C TYR A 42 8.25 -0.08 -12.25
N PHE A 43 9.07 0.76 -12.88
CA PHE A 43 9.76 0.43 -14.14
C PHE A 43 10.74 -0.73 -13.99
N GLY A 44 11.49 -0.80 -12.89
CA GLY A 44 12.41 -1.90 -12.59
C GLY A 44 11.66 -3.23 -12.44
N SER A 45 10.53 -3.21 -11.73
CA SER A 45 9.67 -4.39 -11.57
C SER A 45 9.06 -4.85 -12.89
N LEU A 46 8.58 -3.90 -13.71
CA LEU A 46 8.03 -4.17 -15.04
C LEU A 46 9.10 -4.74 -15.99
N LEU A 47 10.30 -4.15 -16.00
CA LEU A 47 11.41 -4.60 -16.83
C LEU A 47 11.85 -6.02 -16.46
N MET A 48 11.95 -6.33 -15.15
CA MET A 48 12.25 -7.69 -14.70
C MET A 48 11.17 -8.70 -15.07
N ALA A 49 9.89 -8.31 -15.01
CA ALA A 49 8.80 -9.15 -15.48
C ALA A 49 8.91 -9.44 -16.99
N ILE A 50 9.24 -8.42 -17.79
CA ILE A 50 9.46 -8.55 -19.24
C ILE A 50 10.66 -9.47 -19.52
N VAL A 51 11.79 -9.29 -18.83
CA VAL A 51 12.98 -10.14 -19.02
C VAL A 51 12.68 -11.60 -18.66
N ASN A 52 11.99 -11.84 -17.54
CA ASN A 52 11.56 -13.20 -17.15
C ASN A 52 10.60 -13.82 -18.17
N LEU A 53 9.68 -13.02 -18.72
CA LEU A 53 8.75 -13.47 -19.76
C LEU A 53 9.49 -13.84 -21.05
N ILE A 54 10.43 -13.00 -21.50
CA ILE A 54 11.28 -13.27 -22.68
C ILE A 54 12.09 -14.55 -22.45
N PHE A 55 12.64 -14.74 -21.26
CA PHE A 55 13.38 -15.94 -20.90
C PHE A 55 12.52 -17.20 -20.94
N LEU A 56 11.30 -17.13 -20.40
CA LEU A 56 10.32 -18.21 -20.45
C LEU A 56 9.96 -18.53 -21.90
N ILE A 57 9.64 -17.52 -22.70
CA ILE A 57 9.34 -17.67 -24.13
C ILE A 57 10.52 -18.35 -24.82
N TYR A 58 11.74 -17.82 -24.67
CA TYR A 58 12.94 -18.39 -25.29
C TYR A 58 13.19 -19.84 -24.85
N TYR A 59 13.07 -20.14 -23.56
CA TYR A 59 13.22 -21.49 -23.03
C TYR A 59 12.18 -22.46 -23.61
N PHE A 60 10.92 -22.03 -23.73
CA PHE A 60 9.86 -22.81 -24.33
C PHE A 60 10.06 -23.05 -25.82
N PHE A 61 10.38 -21.99 -26.58
CA PHE A 61 10.69 -22.07 -28.02
C PHE A 61 11.85 -23.01 -28.31
N ARG A 62 12.85 -23.04 -27.44
CA ARG A 62 14.02 -23.91 -27.61
C ARG A 62 13.73 -25.38 -27.29
N ARG A 63 12.76 -25.67 -26.43
CA ARG A 63 12.53 -27.02 -25.89
C ARG A 63 11.34 -27.76 -26.50
N TYR A 64 10.40 -27.04 -27.14
CA TYR A 64 9.21 -27.63 -27.72
C TYR A 64 9.07 -27.16 -29.17
N GLU A 65 8.95 -28.09 -30.14
CA GLU A 65 8.41 -27.76 -31.46
C GLU A 65 7.01 -27.16 -31.24
N LEU A 66 6.86 -25.88 -31.58
CA LEU A 66 5.70 -25.09 -31.16
C LEU A 66 4.40 -25.67 -31.72
N SER A 67 3.56 -26.19 -30.83
CA SER A 67 2.17 -26.50 -31.13
C SER A 67 1.40 -25.19 -31.40
N SER A 68 0.49 -25.21 -32.38
CA SER A 68 -0.45 -24.11 -32.70
C SER A 68 -1.19 -23.53 -31.48
N LYS A 69 -1.31 -24.29 -30.39
CA LYS A 69 -1.89 -23.85 -29.12
C LYS A 69 -1.10 -22.73 -28.43
N ILE A 70 0.23 -22.66 -28.62
CA ILE A 70 1.06 -21.60 -28.04
C ILE A 70 0.81 -20.26 -28.75
N TYR A 71 0.62 -20.26 -30.08
CA TYR A 71 0.29 -19.06 -30.82
C TYR A 71 -1.09 -18.51 -30.44
N ALA A 72 -2.09 -19.38 -30.29
CA ALA A 72 -3.42 -19.00 -29.82
C ALA A 72 -3.37 -18.37 -28.42
N PHE A 73 -2.52 -18.92 -27.54
CA PHE A 73 -2.29 -18.36 -26.22
C PHE A 73 -1.63 -16.99 -26.28
N ILE A 74 -0.52 -16.83 -27.01
CA ILE A 74 0.15 -15.52 -27.15
C ILE A 74 -0.80 -14.47 -27.74
N ALA A 75 -1.59 -14.83 -28.76
CA ALA A 75 -2.57 -13.95 -29.37
C ALA A 75 -3.69 -13.53 -28.39
N PHE A 76 -4.20 -14.47 -27.59
CA PHE A 76 -5.21 -14.20 -26.56
C PHE A 76 -4.68 -13.21 -25.50
N PHE A 77 -3.43 -13.34 -25.10
CA PHE A 77 -2.81 -12.47 -24.09
C PHE A 77 -2.49 -11.08 -24.64
N ALA A 78 -2.01 -11.00 -25.88
CA ALA A 78 -1.84 -9.73 -26.58
C ALA A 78 -3.19 -9.00 -26.72
N TYR A 79 -4.25 -9.73 -27.06
CA TYR A 79 -5.61 -9.19 -27.15
C TYR A 79 -6.14 -8.67 -25.81
N LEU A 80 -5.98 -9.45 -24.72
CA LEU A 80 -6.35 -9.00 -23.36
C LEU A 80 -5.59 -7.75 -22.94
N SER A 81 -4.29 -7.67 -23.24
CA SER A 81 -3.46 -6.51 -22.90
C SER A 81 -3.90 -5.26 -23.66
N ILE A 82 -4.29 -5.41 -24.94
CA ILE A 82 -4.85 -4.31 -25.76
C ILE A 82 -6.21 -3.86 -25.23
N LEU A 83 -7.08 -4.79 -24.80
CA LEU A 83 -8.38 -4.44 -24.20
C LEU A 83 -8.26 -3.74 -22.85
N TYR A 84 -7.21 -4.04 -22.08
CA TYR A 84 -7.01 -3.47 -20.75
C TYR A 84 -6.35 -2.08 -20.77
N LEU A 85 -5.58 -1.76 -21.81
CA LEU A 85 -4.88 -0.48 -21.95
C LEU A 85 -5.81 0.75 -21.86
N PRO A 86 -6.97 0.77 -22.54
CA PRO A 86 -7.93 1.87 -22.45
C PRO A 86 -8.51 2.03 -21.05
N TYR A 87 -8.75 0.92 -20.35
CA TYR A 87 -9.28 0.93 -18.98
C TYR A 87 -8.31 1.61 -18.03
N LEU A 88 -7.02 1.29 -18.12
CA LEU A 88 -5.98 1.95 -17.32
C LEU A 88 -5.85 3.46 -17.62
N THR A 89 -6.03 3.87 -18.88
CA THR A 89 -5.97 5.29 -19.26
C THR A 89 -7.23 6.08 -18.93
N SER A 90 -8.36 5.40 -18.69
CA SER A 90 -9.66 6.05 -18.41
C SER A 90 -9.89 6.38 -16.93
N ILE A 91 -9.02 5.93 -16.02
CA ILE A 91 -9.15 6.24 -14.59
C ILE A 91 -8.71 7.69 -14.38
N PRO A 92 -9.61 8.60 -13.97
CA PRO A 92 -9.25 9.98 -13.68
C PRO A 92 -8.21 10.01 -12.56
N ILE A 93 -7.05 10.60 -12.86
CA ILE A 93 -5.88 10.66 -11.97
C ILE A 93 -6.13 11.62 -10.79
N GLU A 94 -7.14 12.49 -10.89
CA GLU A 94 -7.57 13.37 -9.81
C GLU A 94 -8.30 12.57 -8.72
N GLY A 95 -7.56 12.22 -7.66
CA GLY A 95 -8.12 11.63 -6.43
C GLY A 95 -8.13 10.10 -6.38
N ALA A 96 -7.87 9.40 -7.48
CA ALA A 96 -7.64 7.96 -7.42
C ALA A 96 -6.29 7.69 -6.75
N SER A 97 -6.31 7.17 -5.51
CA SER A 97 -5.07 6.80 -4.84
C SER A 97 -4.27 5.85 -5.73
N PHE A 98 -3.00 6.14 -5.98
CA PHE A 98 -2.08 5.29 -6.75
C PHE A 98 -2.12 3.80 -6.32
N LYS A 99 -2.58 3.53 -5.09
CA LYS A 99 -2.86 2.20 -4.55
C LYS A 99 -3.88 1.41 -5.37
N ALA A 100 -4.97 2.02 -5.82
CA ALA A 100 -6.04 1.31 -6.55
C ALA A 100 -5.55 0.82 -7.92
N VAL A 101 -4.80 1.66 -8.64
CA VAL A 101 -4.21 1.30 -9.95
C VAL A 101 -3.18 0.18 -9.79
N GLY A 102 -2.33 0.24 -8.75
CA GLY A 102 -1.37 -0.81 -8.45
C GLY A 102 -2.03 -2.16 -8.16
N ILE A 103 -3.10 -2.17 -7.35
CA ILE A 103 -3.84 -3.39 -7.02
C ILE A 103 -4.48 -4.01 -8.27
N ILE A 104 -5.09 -3.20 -9.13
CA ILE A 104 -5.73 -3.68 -10.37
C ILE A 104 -4.70 -4.30 -11.31
N ALA A 105 -3.55 -3.63 -11.52
CA ALA A 105 -2.47 -4.17 -12.35
C ALA A 105 -1.92 -5.50 -11.80
N GLN A 106 -1.77 -5.61 -10.47
CA GLN A 106 -1.34 -6.85 -9.82
C GLN A 106 -2.36 -7.98 -9.96
N LEU A 107 -3.65 -7.70 -9.73
CA LEU A 107 -4.72 -8.69 -9.94
C LEU A 107 -4.74 -9.19 -11.38
N HIS A 108 -4.54 -8.28 -12.35
CA HIS A 108 -4.50 -8.66 -13.74
C HIS A 108 -3.32 -9.60 -14.03
N LEU A 109 -2.12 -9.30 -13.53
CA LEU A 109 -0.96 -10.18 -13.66
C LEU A 109 -1.20 -11.57 -13.05
N LEU A 110 -1.87 -11.66 -11.90
CA LEU A 110 -2.21 -12.94 -11.27
C LEU A 110 -3.18 -13.75 -12.13
N ILE A 111 -4.21 -13.13 -12.67
CA ILE A 111 -5.18 -13.78 -13.57
C ILE A 111 -4.46 -14.35 -14.80
N LEU A 112 -3.55 -13.57 -15.38
CA LEU A 112 -2.75 -13.99 -16.52
C LEU A 112 -1.86 -15.21 -16.19
N ILE A 113 -1.20 -15.23 -15.04
CA ILE A 113 -0.37 -16.37 -14.61
C ILE A 113 -1.24 -17.60 -14.32
N PHE A 114 -2.38 -17.44 -13.64
CA PHE A 114 -3.31 -18.54 -13.38
C PHE A 114 -3.87 -19.13 -14.68
N GLY A 115 -4.26 -18.28 -15.62
CA GLY A 115 -4.71 -18.69 -16.95
C GLY A 115 -3.64 -19.49 -17.71
N ALA A 116 -2.39 -19.05 -17.64
CA ALA A 116 -1.25 -19.79 -18.20
C ALA A 116 -1.10 -21.19 -17.59
N ILE A 117 -1.12 -21.28 -16.25
CA ILE A 117 -0.96 -22.54 -15.53
C ILE A 117 -2.10 -23.53 -15.86
N TYR A 118 -3.31 -23.03 -16.06
CA TYR A 118 -4.48 -23.87 -16.34
C TYR A 118 -4.56 -24.32 -17.80
N PHE A 119 -4.22 -23.42 -18.73
CA PHE A 119 -4.33 -23.69 -20.17
C PHE A 119 -3.23 -24.64 -20.67
N PHE A 120 -2.01 -24.50 -20.15
CA PHE A 120 -0.93 -25.40 -20.50
C PHE A 120 -0.97 -26.64 -19.63
N ASN A 121 -1.12 -27.80 -20.29
CA ASN A 121 -1.15 -29.11 -19.63
C ASN A 121 0.26 -29.52 -19.18
N PHE A 122 0.87 -28.72 -18.30
CA PHE A 122 2.21 -28.93 -17.79
C PHE A 122 2.30 -30.22 -16.99
N SER A 123 3.47 -30.86 -17.05
CA SER A 123 3.78 -31.96 -16.13
C SER A 123 3.53 -31.54 -14.68
N SER A 124 3.04 -32.46 -13.85
CA SER A 124 2.72 -32.22 -12.44
C SER A 124 3.88 -31.60 -11.65
N LYS A 125 5.14 -31.91 -12.02
CA LYS A 125 6.34 -31.30 -11.41
C LYS A 125 6.48 -29.81 -11.74
N VAL A 126 6.27 -29.44 -13.02
CA VAL A 126 6.37 -28.05 -13.48
C VAL A 126 5.22 -27.21 -12.90
N ARG A 127 4.01 -27.78 -12.82
CA ARG A 127 2.86 -27.12 -12.21
C ARG A 127 3.11 -26.74 -10.74
N ARG A 128 3.73 -27.63 -9.96
CA ARG A 128 4.09 -27.36 -8.56
C ARG A 128 5.10 -26.21 -8.42
N ILE A 129 6.14 -26.18 -9.27
CA ILE A 129 7.15 -25.11 -9.26
C ILE A 129 6.50 -23.77 -9.61
N LEU A 130 5.66 -23.72 -10.65
CA LEU A 130 4.96 -22.49 -11.04
C LEU A 130 4.04 -21.95 -9.94
N LEU A 131 3.34 -22.83 -9.22
CA LEU A 131 2.50 -22.42 -8.09
C LEU A 131 3.34 -21.84 -6.93
N ILE A 132 4.50 -22.43 -6.61
CA ILE A 132 5.39 -21.91 -5.57
C ILE A 132 5.93 -20.52 -5.96
N VAL A 133 6.37 -20.35 -7.21
CA VAL A 133 6.82 -19.04 -7.71
C VAL A 133 5.70 -18.02 -7.64
N LEU A 134 4.49 -18.38 -8.09
CA LEU A 134 3.33 -17.51 -8.02
C LEU A 134 3.01 -17.08 -6.58
N LEU A 135 2.99 -18.03 -5.65
CA LEU A 135 2.78 -17.74 -4.22
C LEU A 135 3.88 -16.81 -3.67
N SER A 136 5.14 -17.02 -4.05
CA SER A 136 6.23 -16.13 -3.62
C SER A 136 6.08 -14.69 -4.15
N VAL A 137 5.62 -14.54 -5.40
CA VAL A 137 5.35 -13.23 -6.02
C VAL A 137 4.17 -12.56 -5.32
N ILE A 138 3.11 -13.30 -5.00
CA ILE A 138 1.95 -12.79 -4.24
C ILE A 138 2.42 -12.28 -2.88
N VAL A 139 3.17 -13.09 -2.12
CA VAL A 139 3.67 -12.70 -0.80
C VAL A 139 4.53 -11.44 -0.88
N PHE A 140 5.50 -11.39 -1.80
CA PHE A 140 6.39 -10.24 -1.95
C PHE A 140 5.62 -8.96 -2.32
N ASN A 141 4.65 -9.06 -3.24
CA ASN A 141 3.84 -7.91 -3.66
C ASN A 141 2.87 -7.42 -2.57
N ILE A 142 2.39 -8.30 -1.69
CA ILE A 142 1.59 -7.90 -0.54
C ILE A 142 2.46 -7.24 0.53
N SER A 143 3.70 -7.72 0.72
CA SER A 143 4.63 -7.19 1.73
C SER A 143 5.19 -5.81 1.40
N ILE A 144 5.49 -5.49 0.13
CA ILE A 144 6.07 -4.19 -0.27
C ILE A 144 5.23 -2.98 0.16
N PRO A 145 3.91 -2.90 -0.12
CA PRO A 145 3.10 -1.74 0.28
C PRO A 145 2.93 -1.64 1.80
N PHE A 146 3.28 -2.68 2.55
CA PHE A 146 3.34 -2.65 4.01
C PHE A 146 4.65 -2.02 4.50
N ILE A 147 5.78 -2.32 3.86
CA ILE A 147 7.11 -1.79 4.24
C ILE A 147 7.23 -0.29 3.93
N ASN A 148 6.71 0.18 2.80
CA ASN A 148 6.74 1.61 2.45
C ASN A 148 5.81 2.48 3.30
N ARG A 149 5.04 1.90 4.23
CA ARG A 149 4.07 2.65 5.04
C ARG A 149 4.68 3.28 6.29
N ILE A 150 5.93 2.96 6.62
CA ILE A 150 6.65 3.59 7.75
C ILE A 150 7.24 4.92 7.26
N GLN A 151 6.38 5.89 6.98
CA GLN A 151 6.83 7.26 6.83
C GLN A 151 7.29 7.77 8.19
N LYS A 152 8.55 8.21 8.28
CA LYS A 152 9.13 8.72 9.53
C LYS A 152 8.49 10.07 9.87
N VAL A 153 8.13 10.26 11.13
CA VAL A 153 7.56 11.51 11.66
C VAL A 153 8.41 12.73 11.26
N ASP A 154 9.74 12.58 11.28
CA ASP A 154 10.68 13.67 10.97
C ASP A 154 10.56 14.18 9.53
N SER A 155 10.10 13.33 8.58
CA SER A 155 9.91 13.75 7.19
C SER A 155 8.74 14.73 7.00
N CYS A 156 7.81 14.80 7.96
CA CYS A 156 6.69 15.74 7.87
C CYS A 156 7.14 17.20 8.06
N GLU A 157 8.30 17.45 8.69
CA GLU A 157 8.82 18.81 8.88
C GLU A 157 9.28 19.47 7.57
N GLU A 158 9.53 18.67 6.52
CA GLU A 158 9.98 19.16 5.21
C GLU A 158 8.87 19.87 4.41
N PHE A 159 7.60 19.66 4.77
CA PHE A 159 6.48 20.32 4.10
C PHE A 159 6.38 21.79 4.51
N VAL A 160 6.49 22.67 3.51
CA VAL A 160 6.37 24.13 3.69
C VAL A 160 4.93 24.51 4.07
N ASP A 161 3.96 23.96 3.34
CA ASP A 161 2.54 24.20 3.59
C ASP A 161 2.06 23.50 4.87
N ALA A 162 1.37 24.26 5.73
CA ALA A 162 0.90 23.77 7.01
C ALA A 162 -0.17 22.68 6.86
N SER A 163 -1.05 22.80 5.85
CA SER A 163 -2.10 21.80 5.60
C SER A 163 -1.50 20.45 5.20
N SER A 164 -0.55 20.47 4.25
CA SER A 164 0.18 19.29 3.79
C SER A 164 0.99 18.65 4.92
N ARG A 165 1.62 19.47 5.77
CA ARG A 165 2.36 19.00 6.96
C ARG A 165 1.44 18.35 7.98
N ASP A 166 0.29 18.98 8.26
CA ASP A 166 -0.71 18.43 9.19
C ASP A 166 -1.28 17.11 8.68
N GLN A 167 -1.59 17.03 7.39
CA GLN A 167 -2.02 15.77 6.77
C GLN A 167 -0.95 14.69 6.90
N CYS A 168 0.34 15.01 6.70
CA CYS A 168 1.42 14.06 6.90
C CYS A 168 1.45 13.53 8.34
N TYR A 169 1.40 14.42 9.33
CA TYR A 169 1.38 14.01 10.74
C TYR A 169 0.15 13.18 11.09
N TRP A 170 -1.01 13.55 10.56
CA TRP A 170 -2.25 12.80 10.71
C TRP A 170 -2.07 11.38 10.17
N GLU A 171 -1.66 11.23 8.91
CA GLU A 171 -1.45 9.93 8.28
C GLU A 171 -0.44 9.09 9.06
N VAL A 172 0.69 9.67 9.47
CA VAL A 172 1.72 8.95 10.24
C VAL A 172 1.20 8.49 11.60
N ASN A 173 0.39 9.30 12.29
CA ASN A 173 -0.11 8.95 13.62
C ASN A 173 -1.15 7.83 13.58
N PHE A 174 -2.06 7.88 12.60
CA PHE A 174 -3.19 6.95 12.49
C PHE A 174 -2.85 5.69 11.69
N MET A 175 -2.11 5.80 10.58
CA MET A 175 -1.80 4.64 9.73
C MET A 175 -0.83 3.67 10.38
N ASN A 176 0.01 4.16 11.28
CA ASN A 176 0.91 3.30 12.07
C ASN A 176 0.24 2.74 13.33
N GLY A 177 -1.02 3.11 13.61
CA GLY A 177 -1.71 2.74 14.85
C GLY A 177 -0.98 3.22 16.11
N ALA A 178 -0.11 4.23 15.98
CA ALA A 178 0.70 4.72 17.07
C ALA A 178 -0.16 5.52 18.06
N TYR A 179 -1.08 6.34 17.55
CA TYR A 179 -1.92 7.24 18.34
C TYR A 179 -1.08 8.02 19.39
N ASP A 180 0.09 8.50 19.00
CA ASP A 180 1.02 9.20 19.88
C ASP A 180 0.55 10.66 20.09
N PRO A 181 0.20 11.06 21.33
CA PRO A 181 -0.21 12.43 21.62
C PRO A 181 0.88 13.47 21.36
N LYS A 182 2.16 13.08 21.34
CA LYS A 182 3.27 13.99 20.98
C LYS A 182 3.18 14.44 19.53
N ILE A 183 2.64 13.62 18.64
CA ILE A 183 2.43 13.99 17.24
C ILE A 183 1.29 15.01 17.13
N CYS A 184 0.22 14.86 17.91
CA CYS A 184 -0.88 15.84 17.93
C CYS A 184 -0.40 17.25 18.31
N GLN A 185 0.62 17.38 19.14
CA GLN A 185 1.20 18.68 19.51
C GLN A 185 1.87 19.42 18.33
N LYS A 186 2.24 18.71 17.27
CA LYS A 186 2.86 19.28 16.06
C LYS A 186 1.86 19.82 15.04
N LEU A 187 0.56 19.55 15.22
CA LEU A 187 -0.52 19.95 14.31
C LEU A 187 -0.99 21.39 14.58
N THR A 188 -1.62 22.02 13.58
CA THR A 188 -2.35 23.29 13.78
C THR A 188 -3.58 23.11 14.66
N ASN A 189 -4.12 24.20 15.24
CA ASN A 189 -5.13 24.14 16.30
C ASN A 189 -6.34 23.23 16.01
N GLU A 190 -6.98 23.36 14.84
CA GLU A 190 -8.16 22.52 14.52
C GLU A 190 -7.76 21.03 14.36
N SER A 191 -6.72 20.76 13.57
CA SER A 191 -6.19 19.41 13.36
C SER A 191 -5.72 18.76 14.67
N LYS A 192 -5.12 19.56 15.56
CA LYS A 192 -4.60 19.16 16.86
C LYS A 192 -5.73 18.68 17.78
N GLU A 193 -6.82 19.44 17.87
CA GLU A 193 -7.97 19.07 18.71
C GLU A 193 -8.62 17.77 18.23
N ARG A 194 -8.85 17.62 16.93
CA ARG A 194 -9.36 16.36 16.35
C ARG A 194 -8.39 15.20 16.55
N CYS A 195 -7.09 15.45 16.52
CA CYS A 195 -6.07 14.44 16.78
C CYS A 195 -6.15 13.94 18.23
N PHE A 196 -6.23 14.84 19.20
CA PHE A 196 -6.40 14.47 20.61
C PHE A 196 -7.71 13.71 20.87
N LEU A 197 -8.81 14.12 20.21
CA LEU A 197 -10.06 13.38 20.27
C LEU A 197 -9.87 11.92 19.85
N MET A 198 -9.27 11.71 18.69
CA MET A 198 -9.05 10.36 18.15
C MET A 198 -8.08 9.55 19.01
N VAL A 199 -7.01 10.16 19.52
CA VAL A 199 -6.08 9.49 20.44
C VAL A 199 -6.79 9.08 21.74
N GLY A 200 -7.59 9.98 22.31
CA GLY A 200 -8.39 9.72 23.50
C GLY A 200 -9.34 8.55 23.26
N LYS A 201 -10.13 8.59 22.19
CA LYS A 201 -11.07 7.54 21.78
C LYS A 201 -10.40 6.16 21.64
N GLU A 202 -9.30 6.08 20.90
CA GLU A 202 -8.67 4.81 20.55
C GLU A 202 -7.87 4.20 21.71
N ARG A 203 -7.25 5.04 22.54
CA ARG A 203 -6.55 4.60 23.75
C ARG A 203 -7.48 4.46 24.96
N VAL A 204 -8.69 5.00 24.87
CA VAL A 204 -9.65 5.10 25.97
C VAL A 204 -9.02 5.86 27.16
N ASP A 205 -8.43 7.03 26.87
CA ASP A 205 -7.66 7.85 27.81
C ASP A 205 -8.25 9.28 27.90
N LEU A 206 -8.91 9.56 29.02
CA LEU A 206 -9.58 10.84 29.31
C LEU A 206 -8.60 12.02 29.38
N SER A 207 -7.34 11.78 29.77
CA SER A 207 -6.35 12.86 29.90
C SER A 207 -6.06 13.53 28.57
N GLN A 208 -6.28 12.82 27.46
CA GLN A 208 -6.15 13.36 26.11
C GLN A 208 -7.28 14.33 25.78
N CYS A 209 -8.51 14.05 26.25
CA CYS A 209 -9.64 14.97 26.09
C CYS A 209 -9.45 16.29 26.86
N GLU A 210 -8.71 16.27 27.97
CA GLU A 210 -8.40 17.48 28.74
C GLU A 210 -7.51 18.46 27.97
N SER A 211 -6.78 17.98 26.96
CA SER A 211 -5.91 18.80 26.09
C SER A 211 -6.67 19.53 24.96
N ILE A 212 -7.97 19.28 24.82
CA ILE A 212 -8.84 19.89 23.81
C ILE A 212 -9.42 21.19 24.38
N SER A 213 -9.30 22.30 23.65
CA SER A 213 -9.75 23.62 24.13
C SER A 213 -11.19 23.91 23.71
N ASN A 214 -11.58 23.49 22.51
CA ASN A 214 -12.97 23.54 22.05
C ASN A 214 -13.86 22.61 22.89
N GLN A 215 -14.85 23.19 23.56
CA GLN A 215 -15.72 22.48 24.49
C GLN A 215 -16.57 21.39 23.82
N GLU A 216 -17.05 21.63 22.60
CA GLU A 216 -17.86 20.66 21.85
C GLU A 216 -17.03 19.42 21.47
N ILE A 217 -15.83 19.63 20.91
CA ILE A 217 -14.90 18.54 20.56
C ILE A 217 -14.42 17.80 21.82
N LYS A 218 -14.22 18.53 22.93
CA LYS A 218 -13.84 17.94 24.21
C LYS A 218 -14.94 17.04 24.77
N ASP A 219 -16.18 17.49 24.73
CA ASP A 219 -17.34 16.74 25.18
C ASP A 219 -17.56 15.49 24.32
N GLU A 220 -17.40 15.60 22.99
CA GLU A 220 -17.41 14.46 22.06
C GLU A 220 -16.31 13.44 22.42
N CYS A 221 -15.09 13.90 22.70
CA CYS A 221 -13.99 13.04 23.14
C CYS A 221 -14.34 12.29 24.43
N ILE A 222 -14.88 13.00 25.44
CA ILE A 222 -15.28 12.39 26.73
C ILE A 222 -16.36 11.33 26.52
N LEU A 223 -17.36 11.62 25.67
CA LEU A 223 -18.42 10.68 25.31
C LEU A 223 -17.84 9.39 24.68
N GLU A 224 -16.98 9.54 23.67
CA GLU A 224 -16.35 8.41 22.97
C GLU A 224 -15.45 7.57 23.88
N VAL A 225 -14.68 8.21 24.78
CA VAL A 225 -13.89 7.51 25.80
C VAL A 225 -14.81 6.77 26.79
N GLY A 226 -15.91 7.39 27.22
CA GLY A 226 -16.92 6.76 28.07
C GLY A 226 -17.51 5.50 27.42
N ILE A 227 -17.83 5.56 26.12
CA ILE A 227 -18.28 4.39 25.34
C ILE A 227 -17.20 3.31 25.29
N GLY A 228 -15.94 3.70 25.07
CA GLY A 228 -14.80 2.78 25.10
C GLY A 228 -14.64 2.08 26.45
N LEU A 229 -14.82 2.79 27.56
CA LEU A 229 -14.76 2.24 28.91
C LEU A 229 -15.92 1.30 29.21
N MET A 230 -17.15 1.65 28.80
CA MET A 230 -18.32 0.77 28.92
C MET A 230 -18.10 -0.57 28.21
N ARG A 231 -17.57 -0.55 26.98
CA ARG A 231 -17.24 -1.78 26.23
C ARG A 231 -16.22 -2.66 26.94
N LYS A 232 -15.38 -2.08 27.79
CA LYS A 232 -14.40 -2.79 28.63
C LYS A 232 -14.97 -3.23 29.99
N GLY A 233 -16.26 -2.99 30.26
CA GLY A 233 -16.91 -3.31 31.53
C GLY A 233 -16.68 -2.30 32.65
N ASN A 234 -16.08 -1.15 32.34
CA ASN A 234 -15.79 -0.08 33.31
C ASN A 234 -16.72 1.12 33.06
N SER A 235 -18.00 0.98 33.35
CA SER A 235 -18.95 2.10 33.26
C SER A 235 -18.73 3.07 34.43
N ASP A 236 -18.31 4.29 34.14
CA ASP A 236 -18.23 5.38 35.13
C ASP A 236 -19.27 6.46 34.77
N ILE A 237 -20.40 6.43 35.49
CA ILE A 237 -21.49 7.41 35.33
C ILE A 237 -21.02 8.84 35.61
N GLU A 238 -19.99 9.03 36.43
CA GLU A 238 -19.47 10.36 36.75
C GLU A 238 -18.85 11.04 35.53
N LEU A 239 -18.45 10.28 34.50
CA LEU A 239 -17.92 10.84 33.25
C LEU A 239 -18.95 11.64 32.48
N CYS A 240 -20.21 11.20 32.44
CA CYS A 240 -21.27 12.00 31.82
C CYS A 240 -21.53 13.31 32.58
N GLY A 241 -21.17 13.36 33.86
CA GLY A 241 -21.20 14.58 34.65
C GLY A 241 -20.20 15.65 34.17
N LYS A 242 -19.10 15.23 33.51
CA LYS A 242 -18.06 16.14 32.98
C LYS A 242 -18.43 16.76 31.64
N ILE A 243 -19.40 16.20 30.93
CA ILE A 243 -19.88 16.72 29.64
C ILE A 243 -20.72 17.97 29.88
N GLN A 244 -20.37 19.08 29.24
CA GLN A 244 -21.10 20.35 29.37
C GLN A 244 -22.23 20.49 28.33
N THR A 245 -22.00 19.96 27.13
CA THR A 245 -22.97 19.99 26.02
C THR A 245 -24.15 19.08 26.34
N GLN A 246 -25.33 19.66 26.46
CA GLN A 246 -26.53 18.96 26.96
C GLN A 246 -26.89 17.74 26.10
N GLU A 247 -26.78 17.85 24.77
CA GLU A 247 -27.04 16.76 23.83
C GLU A 247 -26.12 15.55 24.10
N PHE A 248 -24.80 15.76 24.14
CA PHE A 248 -23.84 14.69 24.43
C PHE A 248 -24.00 14.12 25.84
N LYS A 249 -24.39 14.93 26.81
CA LYS A 249 -24.66 14.49 28.17
C LYS A 249 -25.85 13.53 28.23
N GLU A 250 -26.94 13.87 27.54
CA GLU A 250 -28.12 13.03 27.45
C GLU A 250 -27.82 11.71 26.73
N ASP A 251 -27.04 11.76 25.66
CA ASP A 251 -26.58 10.58 24.93
C ASP A 251 -25.71 9.67 25.80
N CYS A 252 -24.76 10.25 26.54
CA CYS A 252 -23.93 9.52 27.49
C CYS A 252 -24.78 8.79 28.55
N MET A 253 -25.74 9.49 29.16
CA MET A 253 -26.63 8.92 30.18
C MET A 253 -27.57 7.85 29.63
N ARG A 254 -27.97 7.97 28.37
CA ARG A 254 -28.82 6.99 27.68
C ARG A 254 -28.06 5.69 27.39
N LEU A 255 -26.81 5.79 26.95
CA LEU A 255 -25.97 4.62 26.64
C LEU A 255 -25.60 3.81 27.88
N LEU A 256 -25.41 4.46 29.04
CA LEU A 256 -25.09 3.79 30.31
C LEU A 256 -26.26 3.03 30.96
N LYS A 257 -27.50 3.22 30.49
CA LYS A 257 -28.69 2.55 31.03
C LYS A 257 -29.01 1.21 30.35
N GLN A 258 -28.29 0.86 29.26
CA GLN A 258 -28.48 -0.38 28.49
C GLN A 258 -27.56 -1.49 28.99
#